data_AF-A0A6V7XNX0-F1
#
_entry.id   AF-A0A6V7XNX0-F1
#
_cell.length_a   1.000
_cell.length_b   1.000
_cell.length_c   1.000
_cell.angle_alpha   90.00
_cell.angle_beta   90.00
_cell.angle_gamma   90.00
#
_symmetry.space_group_name_H-M   'P 1'
#
loop_
_entity.id
_entity.type
_entity.pdbx_description
1 polymer ?
#
loop_
_entity_poly.entity_id
_entity_poly.type
_entity_poly.pdbx_seq_one_letter_code
_entity_poly.pdbx_strand_id
1 'polypeptide(L)'
;MISQNMWGQLWIKGCSKGLYQYLYDHAPPGTENTTGCDHGSELPYFLNTIYKNASPSERALADKMSNYIVNFISKYDPNGDNLEKWPSQSVGSKTVMGLGNKFGDKFIALGQTDKKIDLVKRFMSSRGVL
;
A
#
# COMPACT_ATOMS: atom_id res chain seq x y z
N MET A 1 -7.28 6.00 -1.72
CA MET A 1 -6.18 6.26 -0.77
C MET A 1 -6.42 7.41 0.22
N ILE A 2 -6.97 8.58 -0.15
CA ILE A 2 -7.19 9.69 0.82
C ILE A 2 -8.04 9.23 2.02
N SER A 3 -9.17 8.58 1.77
CA SER A 3 -10.05 8.02 2.81
C SER A 3 -9.35 6.96 3.67
N GLN A 4 -8.54 6.08 3.05
CA GLN A 4 -7.77 5.05 3.76
C GLN A 4 -6.72 5.66 4.69
N ASN A 5 -5.99 6.69 4.23
CA ASN A 5 -5.04 7.40 5.08
C ASN A 5 -5.75 8.12 6.22
N MET A 6 -6.87 8.78 5.96
CA MET A 6 -7.68 9.43 6.99
C MET A 6 -8.17 8.44 8.05
N TRP A 7 -8.71 7.29 7.64
CA TRP A 7 -9.05 6.21 8.54
C TRP A 7 -7.83 5.75 9.35
N GLY A 8 -6.69 5.56 8.71
CA GLY A 8 -5.45 5.17 9.38
C GLY A 8 -4.99 6.18 10.43
N GLN A 9 -5.17 7.47 10.16
CA GLN A 9 -4.87 8.53 11.13
C GLN A 9 -5.82 8.52 12.33
N LEU A 10 -7.10 8.15 12.13
CA LEU A 10 -8.03 7.93 13.25
C LEU A 10 -7.67 6.68 14.04
N TRP A 11 -7.34 5.58 13.35
CA TRP A 11 -6.91 4.32 13.97
C TRP A 11 -5.72 4.55 14.92
N ILE A 12 -4.66 5.20 14.46
CA ILE A 12 -3.45 5.41 15.28
C ILE A 12 -3.68 6.34 16.47
N LYS A 13 -4.67 7.24 16.40
CA LYS A 13 -5.05 8.06 17.56
C LYS A 13 -5.71 7.23 18.67
N GLY A 14 -6.42 6.17 18.32
CA GLY A 14 -7.17 5.31 19.26
C GLY A 14 -6.53 3.96 19.57
N CYS A 15 -5.49 3.56 18.83
CA CYS A 15 -4.90 2.24 18.89
C CYS A 15 -3.37 2.32 18.91
N SER A 16 -2.73 1.57 19.81
CA SER A 16 -1.27 1.48 19.92
C SER A 16 -0.63 0.42 19.03
N LYS A 17 -1.43 -0.35 18.27
CA LYS A 17 -0.92 -1.37 17.35
C LYS A 17 -0.36 -0.70 16.09
N GLY A 18 0.70 -1.28 15.54
CA GLY A 18 1.32 -0.82 14.30
C GLY A 18 0.31 -0.81 13.15
N LEU A 19 0.37 0.24 12.32
CA LEU A 19 -0.43 0.38 11.11
C LEU A 19 0.49 0.54 9.92
N TYR A 20 0.40 -0.36 8.95
CA TYR A 20 1.27 -0.38 7.77
C TYR A 20 0.42 -0.14 6.52
N GLN A 21 0.57 1.04 5.93
CA GLN A 21 -0.15 1.42 4.72
C GLN A 21 0.79 1.36 3.52
N TYR A 22 0.27 0.96 2.37
CA TYR A 22 0.99 0.90 1.10
C TYR A 22 0.22 1.56 -0.06
N LEU A 23 0.96 1.85 -1.14
CA LEU A 23 0.44 2.07 -2.48
C LEU A 23 1.15 1.07 -3.41
N TYR A 24 0.34 0.35 -4.19
CA TYR A 24 0.82 -0.57 -5.20
C TYR A 24 0.83 0.12 -6.57
N ASP A 25 1.92 -0.03 -7.33
CA ASP A 25 2.12 0.70 -8.60
C ASP A 25 2.59 -0.20 -9.77
N HIS A 26 2.45 -1.52 -9.63
CA HIS A 26 2.82 -2.47 -10.67
C HIS A 26 1.58 -2.95 -11.45
N ALA A 27 1.59 -2.73 -12.76
CA ALA A 27 0.58 -3.27 -13.65
C ALA A 27 0.96 -4.70 -14.05
N PRO A 28 0.02 -5.65 -14.11
CA PRO A 28 0.27 -6.95 -14.70
C PRO A 28 0.85 -6.84 -16.12
N PRO A 29 1.70 -7.78 -16.57
CA PRO A 29 2.33 -7.67 -17.88
C PRO A 29 1.31 -7.58 -19.01
N GLY A 30 1.52 -6.60 -19.89
CA GLY A 30 0.67 -6.35 -21.05
C GLY A 30 -0.55 -5.47 -20.77
N THR A 31 -0.76 -5.02 -19.51
CA THR A 31 -1.83 -4.09 -19.16
C THR A 31 -1.36 -2.66 -18.90
N GLU A 32 -0.06 -2.38 -19.04
CA GLU A 32 0.56 -1.10 -18.67
C GLU A 32 -0.06 0.09 -19.42
N ASN A 33 -0.42 -0.13 -20.69
CA ASN A 33 -1.03 0.88 -21.57
C ASN A 33 -2.56 0.79 -21.64
N THR A 34 -3.19 -0.10 -20.86
CA THR A 34 -4.64 -0.29 -20.84
C THR A 34 -5.21 -0.02 -19.46
N THR A 35 -5.32 -1.02 -18.60
CA THR A 35 -5.90 -0.89 -17.25
C THR A 35 -4.87 -0.45 -16.21
N GLY A 36 -3.57 -0.61 -16.49
CA GLY A 36 -2.49 -0.33 -15.56
C GLY A 36 -2.61 -1.17 -14.29
N CYS A 37 -2.44 -0.50 -13.14
CA CYS A 37 -2.66 -1.08 -11.81
C CYS A 37 -4.16 -0.96 -11.45
N ASP A 38 -4.94 -1.97 -11.79
CA ASP A 38 -6.37 -2.02 -11.47
C ASP A 38 -6.66 -2.66 -10.10
N HIS A 39 -7.92 -2.60 -9.67
CA HIS A 39 -8.33 -3.11 -8.38
C HIS A 39 -8.18 -4.63 -8.29
N GLY A 40 -7.33 -5.09 -7.36
CA GLY A 40 -7.08 -6.50 -7.13
C GLY A 40 -5.89 -7.08 -7.92
N SER A 41 -5.25 -6.28 -8.79
CA SER A 41 -4.06 -6.70 -9.54
C SER A 41 -2.87 -7.07 -8.64
N GLU A 42 -2.82 -6.59 -7.41
CA GLU A 42 -1.76 -6.91 -6.46
C GLU A 42 -1.89 -8.31 -5.84
N LEU A 43 -3.11 -8.88 -5.84
CA LEU A 43 -3.42 -10.09 -5.08
C LEU A 43 -2.58 -11.31 -5.51
N PRO A 44 -2.36 -11.59 -6.81
CA PRO A 44 -1.50 -12.70 -7.22
C PRO A 44 -0.07 -12.60 -6.69
N TYR A 45 0.45 -11.38 -6.54
CA TYR A 45 1.81 -11.14 -6.03
C TYR A 45 1.87 -11.28 -4.51
N PHE A 46 0.91 -10.72 -3.78
CA PHE A 46 0.85 -10.86 -2.33
C PHE A 46 0.61 -12.29 -1.86
N LEU A 47 -0.24 -13.03 -2.57
CA LEU A 47 -0.62 -14.40 -2.23
C LEU A 47 0.32 -15.46 -2.84
N ASN A 48 1.32 -15.02 -3.61
CA ASN A 48 2.21 -15.88 -4.39
C ASN A 48 1.46 -16.91 -5.26
N THR A 49 0.42 -16.44 -5.95
CA THR A 49 -0.42 -17.23 -6.87
C THR A 49 -0.25 -16.78 -8.33
N ILE A 50 0.97 -16.33 -8.67
CA ILE A 50 1.27 -15.77 -9.98
C ILE A 50 1.13 -16.82 -11.10
N TYR A 51 0.86 -16.35 -12.31
CA TYR A 51 0.60 -17.16 -13.48
C TYR A 51 1.77 -18.08 -13.85
N LYS A 52 1.47 -19.28 -14.35
CA LYS A 52 2.46 -20.35 -14.61
C LYS A 52 3.61 -19.93 -15.53
N ASN A 53 3.31 -19.08 -16.50
CA ASN A 53 4.26 -18.55 -17.48
C ASN A 53 4.84 -17.17 -17.09
N ALA A 54 4.82 -16.81 -15.80
CA ALA A 54 5.46 -15.60 -15.30
C ALA A 54 6.92 -15.50 -15.74
N SER A 55 7.39 -14.27 -15.96
CA SER A 55 8.81 -14.04 -16.19
C SER A 55 9.58 -14.23 -14.87
N PRO A 56 10.92 -14.33 -14.91
CA PRO A 56 11.73 -14.32 -13.70
C PRO A 56 11.54 -13.06 -12.83
N SER A 57 11.33 -11.89 -13.44
CA SER A 57 11.12 -10.64 -12.69
C SER A 57 9.78 -10.65 -11.94
N GLU A 58 8.75 -11.20 -12.57
CA GLU A 58 7.41 -11.31 -12.00
C GLU A 58 7.38 -12.28 -10.81
N ARG A 59 8.09 -13.40 -10.92
CA ARG A 59 8.31 -14.32 -9.80
C ARG A 59 9.07 -13.65 -8.65
N ALA A 60 10.15 -12.93 -8.96
CA ALA A 60 10.92 -12.21 -7.94
C ALA A 60 10.08 -11.14 -7.23
N LEU A 61 9.20 -10.46 -7.97
CA LEU A 61 8.23 -9.51 -7.40
C LEU A 61 7.24 -10.22 -6.46
N ALA A 62 6.65 -11.34 -6.87
CA ALA A 62 5.72 -12.11 -6.05
C ALA A 62 6.39 -12.67 -4.78
N ASP A 63 7.61 -13.20 -4.89
CA ASP A 63 8.39 -13.69 -3.75
C ASP A 63 8.67 -12.56 -2.75
N LYS A 64 9.04 -11.37 -3.24
CA LYS A 64 9.27 -10.20 -2.38
C LYS A 64 7.98 -9.70 -1.71
N MET A 65 6.89 -9.57 -2.47
CA MET A 65 5.59 -9.11 -1.97
C MET A 65 5.01 -10.06 -0.91
N SER A 66 5.06 -11.37 -1.17
CA SER A 66 4.55 -12.38 -0.25
C SER A 66 5.34 -12.46 1.04
N ASN A 67 6.66 -12.23 1.03
CA ASN A 67 7.48 -12.17 2.24
C ASN A 67 7.00 -11.09 3.23
N TYR A 68 6.56 -9.91 2.76
CA TYR A 68 6.00 -8.89 3.66
C TYR A 68 4.73 -9.38 4.37
N ILE A 69 3.84 -10.10 3.67
CA ILE A 69 2.59 -10.63 4.25
C ILE A 69 2.88 -11.78 5.21
N VAL A 70 3.78 -12.69 4.85
CA VAL A 70 4.22 -13.78 5.73
C VAL A 70 4.82 -13.23 7.03
N ASN A 71 5.67 -12.20 6.93
CA ASN A 71 6.24 -11.53 8.10
C ASN A 71 5.15 -10.90 8.97
N PHE A 72 4.20 -10.16 8.36
CA PHE A 72 3.15 -9.49 9.10
C PHE A 72 2.22 -10.48 9.83
N ILE A 73 1.80 -11.56 9.16
CA ILE A 73 0.96 -12.60 9.77
C ILE A 73 1.70 -13.30 10.92
N SER A 74 3.01 -13.50 10.78
CA SER A 74 3.80 -14.24 11.77
C SER A 74 4.22 -13.38 12.98
N LYS A 75 4.45 -12.07 12.79
CA LYS A 75 5.15 -11.22 13.76
C LYS A 75 4.43 -9.90 14.06
N TYR A 76 3.33 -9.58 13.37
CA TYR A 76 2.68 -8.27 13.37
C TYR A 76 3.60 -7.11 12.89
N ASP A 77 4.69 -7.44 12.20
CA ASP A 77 5.63 -6.51 11.58
C ASP A 77 5.95 -7.05 10.17
N PRO A 78 5.70 -6.30 9.07
CA PRO A 78 5.96 -6.78 7.72
C PRO A 78 7.46 -6.88 7.39
N ASN A 79 8.33 -6.28 8.21
CA ASN A 79 9.76 -6.21 7.92
C ASN A 79 10.49 -7.54 8.14
N GLY A 80 11.56 -7.75 7.36
CA GLY A 80 12.44 -8.90 7.45
C GLY A 80 13.73 -8.69 6.67
N ASP A 81 14.58 -9.70 6.64
CA ASP A 81 15.86 -9.64 5.93
C ASP A 81 15.65 -9.45 4.43
N ASN A 82 16.52 -8.65 3.80
CA ASN A 82 16.49 -8.34 2.36
C ASN A 82 15.20 -7.66 1.86
N LEU A 83 14.43 -7.05 2.75
CA LEU A 83 13.27 -6.21 2.41
C LEU A 83 13.56 -4.75 2.73
N GLU A 84 13.05 -3.84 1.90
CA GLU A 84 13.03 -2.42 2.25
C GLU A 84 12.23 -2.20 3.53
N LYS A 85 12.67 -1.25 4.35
CA LYS A 85 11.99 -0.95 5.60
C LYS A 85 10.62 -0.35 5.31
N TRP A 86 9.57 -1.04 5.75
CA TRP A 86 8.20 -0.57 5.79
C TRP A 86 7.91 0.00 7.19
N PRO A 87 7.95 1.33 7.38
CA PRO A 87 7.68 1.94 8.68
C PRO A 87 6.19 1.84 9.04
N SER A 88 5.91 1.62 10.32
CA SER A 88 4.56 1.83 10.85
C SER A 88 4.21 3.32 10.72
N GLN A 89 2.96 3.58 10.41
CA GLN A 89 2.38 4.91 10.36
C GLN A 89 2.38 5.54 11.75
N SER A 90 2.50 6.86 11.77
CA SER A 90 2.37 7.71 12.96
C SER A 90 1.30 8.79 12.72
N VAL A 91 0.87 9.46 13.79
CA VAL A 91 0.03 10.65 13.68
C VAL A 91 0.76 11.69 12.82
N GLY A 92 0.08 12.22 11.81
CA GLY A 92 0.63 13.17 10.84
C GLY A 92 1.39 12.54 9.68
N SER A 93 1.52 11.21 9.61
CA SER A 93 2.14 10.52 8.47
C SER A 93 1.41 10.83 7.17
N LYS A 94 2.13 11.47 6.24
CA LYS A 94 1.60 11.84 4.90
C LYS A 94 1.97 10.86 3.81
N THR A 95 2.78 9.86 4.13
CA THR A 95 3.35 8.93 3.14
C THR A 95 3.06 7.48 3.48
N VAL A 96 2.92 6.65 2.46
CA VAL A 96 2.76 5.19 2.55
C VAL A 96 3.93 4.50 1.87
N MET A 97 4.11 3.21 2.15
CA MET A 97 5.10 2.36 1.51
C MET A 97 4.77 2.15 0.03
N GLY A 98 5.74 2.34 -0.84
CA GLY A 98 5.66 1.89 -2.22
C GLY A 98 5.91 0.41 -2.37
N LEU A 99 5.06 -0.27 -3.14
CA LEU A 99 5.17 -1.68 -3.47
C LEU A 99 4.94 -1.88 -4.98
N GLY A 100 5.68 -2.81 -5.59
CA GLY A 100 5.61 -3.05 -7.03
C GLY A 100 6.85 -2.56 -7.75
N ASN A 101 6.71 -1.53 -8.58
CA ASN A 101 7.81 -0.96 -9.34
C ASN A 101 8.72 -0.07 -8.47
N LYS A 102 8.17 0.55 -7.42
CA LYS A 102 8.89 1.49 -6.54
C LYS A 102 8.87 1.03 -5.09
N PHE A 103 9.64 -0.01 -4.77
CA PHE A 103 9.75 -0.51 -3.40
C PHE A 103 10.45 0.48 -2.47
N GLY A 104 9.88 0.70 -1.29
CA GLY A 104 10.49 1.55 -0.26
C GLY A 104 10.29 3.04 -0.49
N ASP A 105 9.87 3.45 -1.69
CA ASP A 105 9.54 4.82 -2.00
C ASP A 105 8.42 5.32 -1.09
N LYS A 106 8.59 6.54 -0.58
CA LYS A 106 7.57 7.21 0.22
C LYS A 106 6.59 7.89 -0.71
N PHE A 107 5.58 7.15 -1.16
CA PHE A 107 4.47 7.77 -1.86
C PHE A 107 3.71 8.67 -0.92
N ILE A 108 3.40 9.90 -1.36
CA ILE A 108 2.43 10.70 -0.62
C ILE A 108 1.13 9.89 -0.62
N ALA A 109 0.70 9.46 0.57
CA ALA A 109 -0.53 8.72 0.84
C ALA A 109 -1.76 9.39 0.22
N LEU A 110 -1.60 10.68 -0.03
CA LEU A 110 -2.62 11.54 -0.57
C LEU A 110 -2.58 11.66 -2.08
N GLY A 111 -1.50 11.27 -2.79
CA GLY A 111 -1.40 11.02 -4.26
C GLY A 111 -2.14 11.98 -5.20
N GLN A 112 -2.53 13.13 -4.70
CA GLN A 112 -3.59 13.98 -5.22
C GLN A 112 -3.27 15.40 -4.74
N THR A 113 -3.70 16.38 -5.52
CA THR A 113 -3.50 17.79 -5.17
C THR A 113 -4.19 18.13 -3.84
N ASP A 114 -3.69 19.15 -3.14
CA ASP A 114 -4.30 19.68 -1.91
C ASP A 114 -5.81 19.92 -2.06
N LYS A 115 -6.26 20.29 -3.27
CA LYS A 115 -7.68 20.50 -3.60
C LYS A 115 -8.53 19.24 -3.48
N LYS A 116 -8.04 18.07 -3.90
CA LYS A 116 -8.78 16.81 -3.83
C LYS A 116 -8.83 16.29 -2.39
N ILE A 117 -7.74 16.46 -1.65
CA ILE A 117 -7.67 16.14 -0.22
C ILE A 117 -8.66 17.00 0.55
N ASP A 118 -8.64 18.31 0.30
CA ASP A 118 -9.55 19.27 0.90
C ASP A 118 -11.02 18.96 0.58
N LEU A 119 -11.33 18.63 -0.68
CA LEU A 119 -12.68 18.23 -1.08
C LEU A 119 -13.17 17.01 -0.27
N VAL A 120 -12.36 15.95 -0.17
CA VAL A 120 -12.72 14.74 0.57
C VAL A 120 -12.85 15.02 2.07
N LYS A 121 -11.96 15.84 2.64
CA LYS A 121 -12.05 16.25 4.05
C LYS A 121 -13.33 17.03 4.33
N ARG A 122 -13.66 18.04 3.51
CA ARG A 122 -14.90 18.82 3.63
C ARG A 122 -16.13 17.93 3.54
N PHE A 123 -16.15 17.02 2.57
CA PHE A 123 -17.24 16.04 2.42
C PHE A 123 -17.40 15.18 3.68
N MET A 124 -16.33 14.61 4.21
CA MET A 124 -16.38 13.74 5.40
C MET A 124 -16.78 14.53 6.67
N SER A 125 -16.27 15.74 6.88
CA SER A 125 -16.66 16.60 8.01
C SER A 125 -18.14 16.99 7.95
N SER A 126 -18.70 17.25 6.76
CA SER A 126 -20.14 17.52 6.60
C SER A 126 -21.05 16.36 7.03
N ARG A 127 -20.48 15.16 7.23
CA ARG A 127 -21.20 13.94 7.64
C ARG A 127 -20.84 13.49 9.07
N GLY A 128 -20.08 14.29 9.82
CA GLY A 128 -19.68 13.97 11.19
C GLY A 128 -18.68 12.81 11.32
N VAL A 129 -17.97 12.47 10.24
CA VAL A 129 -16.96 11.39 10.24
C VAL A 129 -15.60 11.88 10.75
N LEU A 130 -15.35 13.19 10.63
CA LEU A 130 -14.18 13.92 11.12
C LEU A 130 -14.63 15.14 11.91
#